data_AF-A0A8G2FXV9-F1
#
_entry.id   AF-A0A8G2FXV9-F1
#
_cell.length_a   1.000
_cell.length_b   1.000
_cell.length_c   1.000
_cell.angle_alpha   90.00
_cell.angle_beta   90.00
_cell.angle_gamma   90.00
#
_symmetry.space_group_name_H-M   'P 1'
#
loop_
_entity.id
_entity.type
_entity.pdbx_description
1 polymer ?
#
loop_
_entity_poly.entity_id
_entity_poly.type
_entity_poly.pdbx_seq_one_letter_code
_entity_poly.pdbx_strand_id
1 'polypeptide(L)'
;MAALKLLLGINGFSYGYFMRCTMPATVNLFNTHPRGVVYNENCHDIKSVWRRIMHYNDGFDIPDKIKNRLSIINIPIDNPTIGDYSSYFNEDYNVEIRNVFNKINNAETDYTIASVNSLNIPGGTDVKCDIYSMIDNYLYEIINKFNDFIIFSPYGDVIGDKIEPYGVYISTRPRPNPHKTIKIDEIMDIFLNI
;
A
#
# COMPACT_ATOMS: atom_id res chain seq x y z
N MET A 1 14.29 16.53 -13.96
CA MET A 1 13.16 15.64 -13.64
C MET A 1 12.91 15.74 -12.15
N ALA A 2 11.65 15.91 -11.73
CA ALA A 2 11.31 15.86 -10.31
C ALA A 2 11.54 14.45 -9.77
N ALA A 3 11.98 14.33 -8.52
CA ALA A 3 12.20 13.04 -7.89
C ALA A 3 10.87 12.44 -7.45
N LEU A 4 10.42 11.39 -8.14
CA LEU A 4 9.12 10.77 -7.93
C LEU A 4 9.13 9.88 -6.68
N LYS A 5 8.10 10.04 -5.84
CA LYS A 5 7.93 9.31 -4.58
C LYS A 5 6.61 8.57 -4.53
N LEU A 6 6.65 7.30 -4.13
CA LEU A 6 5.47 6.44 -4.04
C LEU A 6 5.22 5.96 -2.61
N LEU A 7 4.01 6.18 -2.09
CA LEU A 7 3.46 5.48 -0.94
C LEU A 7 2.37 4.54 -1.44
N LEU A 8 2.64 3.23 -1.46
CA LEU A 8 1.72 2.21 -1.93
C LEU A 8 1.29 1.30 -0.77
N GLY A 9 0.04 1.42 -0.36
CA GLY A 9 -0.57 0.50 0.60
C GLY A 9 -1.28 -0.64 -0.12
N ILE A 10 -0.85 -1.88 0.15
CA ILE A 10 -1.49 -3.09 -0.38
C ILE A 10 -2.17 -3.76 0.81
N ASN A 11 -3.47 -3.57 0.98
CA ASN A 11 -4.19 -3.97 2.20
C ASN A 11 -4.41 -5.48 2.21
N GLY A 12 -4.06 -6.17 3.31
CA GLY A 12 -4.16 -7.63 3.37
C GLY A 12 -2.88 -8.36 2.96
N PHE A 13 -1.80 -7.62 2.72
CA PHE A 13 -0.56 -8.13 2.16
C PHE A 13 0.35 -8.65 3.28
N SER A 14 0.58 -9.97 3.28
CA SER A 14 1.17 -10.69 4.41
C SER A 14 2.46 -11.43 4.04
N TYR A 15 3.34 -11.58 5.03
CA TYR A 15 4.55 -12.38 4.88
C TYR A 15 4.27 -13.86 4.60
N GLY A 16 3.16 -14.38 5.12
CA GLY A 16 2.79 -15.78 4.96
C GLY A 16 2.47 -16.17 3.51
N TYR A 17 1.86 -15.26 2.74
CA TYR A 17 1.46 -15.55 1.36
C TYR A 17 2.59 -15.32 0.33
N PHE A 18 3.57 -14.45 0.61
CA PHE A 18 4.74 -14.28 -0.25
C PHE A 18 5.45 -15.58 -0.59
N MET A 19 5.66 -16.41 0.43
CA MET A 19 6.37 -17.66 0.29
C MET A 19 5.54 -18.74 -0.38
N ARG A 20 4.20 -18.58 -0.42
CA ARG A 20 3.26 -19.55 -0.99
C ARG A 20 2.93 -19.25 -2.44
N CYS A 21 2.81 -17.97 -2.82
CA CYS A 21 2.27 -17.55 -4.12
C CYS A 21 3.33 -17.21 -5.19
N THR A 22 4.61 -17.51 -4.98
CA THR A 22 5.72 -17.23 -5.92
C THR A 22 5.75 -15.79 -6.44
N MET A 23 6.41 -14.90 -5.69
CA MET A 23 6.47 -13.46 -6.00
C MET A 23 7.91 -12.97 -6.21
N PRO A 24 8.52 -13.25 -7.37
CA PRO A 24 9.94 -12.97 -7.59
C PRO A 24 10.30 -11.49 -7.45
N ALA A 25 9.47 -10.56 -7.92
CA ALA A 25 9.78 -9.14 -7.85
C ALA A 25 9.75 -8.65 -6.40
N THR A 26 8.71 -9.01 -5.65
CA THR A 26 8.57 -8.64 -4.24
C THR A 26 9.63 -9.31 -3.38
N VAL A 27 9.98 -10.57 -3.64
CA VAL A 27 11.10 -11.25 -2.96
C VAL A 27 12.42 -10.53 -3.24
N ASN A 28 12.67 -10.12 -4.48
CA ASN A 28 13.85 -9.33 -4.81
C ASN A 28 13.88 -8.00 -4.05
N LEU A 29 12.76 -7.27 -4.01
CA LEU A 29 12.65 -6.03 -3.23
C LEU A 29 12.95 -6.27 -1.76
N PHE A 30 12.37 -7.30 -1.15
CA PHE A 30 12.61 -7.66 0.24
C PHE A 30 14.08 -7.96 0.55
N ASN A 31 14.79 -8.57 -0.40
CA ASN A 31 16.21 -8.92 -0.25
C ASN A 31 17.15 -7.74 -0.47
N THR A 32 16.74 -6.75 -1.25
CA THR A 32 17.61 -5.63 -1.70
C THR A 32 17.31 -4.31 -0.98
N HIS A 33 16.17 -4.19 -0.30
CA HIS A 33 15.72 -2.94 0.32
C HIS A 33 15.51 -3.08 1.83
N PRO A 34 15.65 -1.98 2.59
CA PRO A 34 15.16 -1.89 3.96
C PRO A 34 13.73 -2.41 4.11
N ARG A 35 13.52 -3.28 5.11
CA ARG A 35 12.23 -3.90 5.39
C ARG A 35 11.89 -3.88 6.86
N GLY A 36 10.61 -4.08 7.17
CA GLY A 36 10.10 -4.11 8.54
C GLY A 36 8.69 -4.67 8.60
N VAL A 37 8.13 -4.67 9.80
CA VAL A 37 6.77 -5.12 10.05
C VAL A 37 5.94 -3.91 10.49
N VAL A 38 4.79 -3.71 9.86
CA VAL A 38 3.78 -2.77 10.35
C VAL A 38 2.94 -3.49 11.39
N TYR A 39 2.71 -2.86 12.54
CA TYR A 39 1.89 -3.41 13.60
C TYR A 39 0.63 -2.58 13.81
N ASN A 40 -0.51 -3.26 13.85
CA ASN A 40 -1.81 -2.65 14.06
C ASN A 40 -2.76 -3.59 14.81
N GLU A 41 -2.74 -3.51 16.14
CA GLU A 41 -3.58 -4.33 17.01
C GLU A 41 -5.07 -3.97 16.97
N ASN A 42 -5.40 -2.72 16.61
CA ASN A 42 -6.77 -2.18 16.61
C ASN A 42 -7.38 -2.16 15.20
N CYS A 43 -7.08 -3.17 14.38
CA CYS A 43 -7.67 -3.31 13.04
C CYS A 43 -9.14 -3.71 13.14
N HIS A 44 -10.05 -2.75 12.95
CA HIS A 44 -11.48 -3.06 12.82
C HIS A 44 -11.91 -3.12 11.35
N ASP A 45 -11.38 -2.23 10.51
CA ASP A 45 -11.74 -2.15 9.09
C ASP A 45 -10.74 -1.30 8.28
N ILE A 46 -10.74 -1.47 6.95
CA ILE A 46 -9.85 -0.77 6.03
C ILE A 46 -10.01 0.76 6.06
N LYS A 47 -11.24 1.29 6.27
CA LYS A 47 -11.50 2.74 6.28
C LYS A 47 -10.86 3.38 7.50
N SER A 48 -11.09 2.83 8.69
CA SER A 48 -10.53 3.33 9.94
C SER A 48 -9.00 3.33 9.93
N VAL A 49 -8.41 2.29 9.33
CA VAL A 49 -6.95 2.17 9.19
C VAL A 49 -6.38 3.28 8.30
N TRP A 50 -6.95 3.51 7.12
CA TRP A 50 -6.47 4.57 6.22
C TRP A 50 -6.76 5.97 6.74
N ARG A 51 -7.86 6.18 7.48
CA ARG A 51 -8.07 7.45 8.18
C ARG A 51 -6.95 7.75 9.17
N ARG A 52 -6.48 6.75 9.91
CA ARG A 52 -5.34 6.91 10.84
C ARG A 52 -4.04 7.19 10.10
N ILE A 53 -3.74 6.46 9.02
CA ILE A 53 -2.54 6.68 8.19
C ILE A 53 -2.52 8.10 7.63
N MET A 54 -3.65 8.59 7.13
CA MET A 54 -3.75 9.90 6.49
C MET A 54 -4.03 11.04 7.47
N HIS A 55 -4.04 10.78 8.78
CA HIS A 55 -4.46 11.69 9.85
C HIS A 55 -5.79 12.42 9.54
N TYR A 56 -6.76 11.66 9.04
CA TYR A 56 -8.02 12.18 8.51
C TYR A 56 -9.00 12.51 9.63
N ASN A 57 -9.08 13.80 10.00
CA ASN A 57 -10.03 14.30 11.01
C ASN A 57 -11.24 15.06 10.44
N ASP A 58 -11.19 15.56 9.20
CA ASP A 58 -12.31 16.10 8.39
C ASP A 58 -11.83 16.39 6.94
N GLY A 59 -10.83 15.64 6.50
CA GLY A 59 -9.96 16.01 5.38
C GLY A 59 -8.57 15.42 5.60
N PHE A 60 -7.79 15.30 4.53
CA PHE A 60 -6.43 14.81 4.65
C PHE A 60 -5.52 15.87 5.28
N ASP A 61 -4.76 15.48 6.31
CA ASP A 61 -3.72 16.34 6.90
C ASP A 61 -2.41 16.22 6.10
N ILE A 62 -2.50 16.59 4.82
CA ILE A 62 -1.35 16.62 3.93
C ILE A 62 -0.73 18.02 4.00
N PRO A 63 0.60 18.13 4.27
CA PRO A 63 1.25 19.43 4.30
C PRO A 63 1.05 20.21 2.99
N ASP A 64 0.69 21.50 3.10
CA ASP A 64 0.44 22.38 1.94
C ASP A 64 1.58 22.35 0.92
N LYS A 65 2.82 22.19 1.39
CA LYS A 65 4.04 22.08 0.56
C LYS A 65 3.99 20.96 -0.48
N ILE A 66 3.23 19.88 -0.27
CA ILE A 66 3.11 18.77 -1.23
C ILE A 66 1.72 18.66 -1.86
N LYS A 67 0.72 19.40 -1.36
CA LYS A 67 -0.68 19.26 -1.77
C LYS A 67 -0.92 19.43 -3.28
N ASN A 68 -0.23 20.39 -3.91
CA ASN A 68 -0.31 20.62 -5.36
C ASN A 68 0.64 19.73 -6.20
N ARG A 69 1.40 18.85 -5.54
CA ARG A 69 2.38 17.94 -6.15
C ARG A 69 2.08 16.49 -5.75
N LEU A 70 0.84 16.23 -5.36
CA LEU A 70 0.39 14.95 -4.84
C LEU A 70 -0.75 14.41 -5.72
N SER A 71 -0.61 13.16 -6.16
CA SER A 71 -1.70 12.35 -6.70
C SER A 71 -2.14 11.35 -5.64
N ILE A 72 -3.45 11.25 -5.45
CA ILE A 72 -4.09 10.32 -4.53
C ILE A 72 -4.85 9.30 -5.37
N ILE A 73 -4.66 8.01 -5.14
CA ILE A 73 -5.22 6.94 -5.99
C ILE A 73 -5.89 5.89 -5.10
N ASN A 74 -7.19 5.70 -5.25
CA ASN A 74 -7.95 4.58 -4.71
C ASN A 74 -7.92 4.41 -3.18
N ILE A 75 -7.86 5.52 -2.43
CA ILE A 75 -7.71 5.48 -0.96
C ILE A 75 -9.04 5.06 -0.30
N PRO A 76 -9.03 3.97 0.50
CA PRO A 76 -10.26 3.33 0.96
C PRO A 76 -10.82 3.95 2.24
N ILE A 77 -10.93 5.29 2.33
CA ILE A 77 -11.59 5.93 3.48
C ILE A 77 -13.11 6.14 3.30
N ASP A 78 -13.60 5.88 2.09
CA ASP A 78 -15.02 5.80 1.76
C ASP A 78 -15.30 4.69 0.73
N ASN A 79 -16.58 4.47 0.38
CA ASN A 79 -17.00 3.55 -0.68
C ASN A 79 -18.00 4.27 -1.62
N PRO A 80 -17.61 4.63 -2.85
CA PRO A 80 -16.35 4.26 -3.50
C PRO A 80 -15.13 4.96 -2.87
N THR A 81 -13.94 4.43 -3.12
CA THR A 81 -12.67 4.97 -2.63
C THR A 81 -12.41 6.37 -3.18
N ILE A 82 -11.41 7.08 -2.68
CA ILE A 82 -11.14 8.46 -3.10
C ILE A 82 -9.81 8.60 -3.84
N GLY A 83 -9.76 9.54 -4.78
CA GLY A 83 -8.58 9.85 -5.57
C GLY A 83 -8.86 9.98 -7.07
N ASP A 84 -7.80 10.15 -7.85
CA ASP A 84 -7.80 10.26 -9.32
C ASP A 84 -8.30 8.99 -10.02
N TYR A 85 -8.27 7.87 -9.30
CA TYR A 85 -9.06 6.69 -9.57
C TYR A 85 -9.74 6.25 -8.28
N SER A 86 -10.96 5.75 -8.46
CA SER A 86 -11.89 5.41 -7.39
C SER A 86 -12.58 4.11 -7.78
N SER A 87 -12.65 3.17 -6.84
CA SER A 87 -13.30 1.86 -7.00
C SER A 87 -14.25 1.59 -5.86
N TYR A 88 -15.19 0.69 -6.09
CA TYR A 88 -16.00 0.13 -5.02
C TYR A 88 -15.28 -1.05 -4.36
N PHE A 89 -15.54 -1.31 -3.09
CA PHE A 89 -14.92 -2.44 -2.37
C PHE A 89 -15.28 -3.82 -2.92
N ASN A 90 -16.35 -3.92 -3.70
CA ASN A 90 -16.78 -5.14 -4.41
C ASN A 90 -16.43 -5.11 -5.90
N GLU A 91 -15.55 -4.19 -6.33
CA GLU A 91 -15.03 -4.18 -7.70
C GLU A 91 -14.26 -5.48 -7.98
N ASP A 92 -14.32 -5.94 -9.24
CA ASP A 92 -13.50 -7.04 -9.70
C ASP A 92 -12.01 -6.73 -9.48
N TYR A 93 -11.29 -7.65 -8.82
CA TYR A 93 -9.91 -7.41 -8.43
C TYR A 93 -8.99 -7.13 -9.63
N ASN A 94 -9.27 -7.72 -10.80
CA ASN A 94 -8.47 -7.46 -12.00
C ASN A 94 -8.67 -6.02 -12.47
N VAL A 95 -9.89 -5.50 -12.36
CA VAL A 95 -10.22 -4.12 -12.74
C VAL A 95 -9.54 -3.14 -11.78
N GLU A 96 -9.68 -3.37 -10.47
CA GLU A 96 -9.06 -2.50 -9.45
C GLU A 96 -7.54 -2.44 -9.63
N ILE A 97 -6.87 -3.59 -9.58
CA ILE A 97 -5.41 -3.69 -9.61
C ILE A 97 -4.88 -3.02 -10.88
N ARG A 98 -5.42 -3.38 -12.05
CA ARG A 98 -4.98 -2.82 -13.34
C ARG A 98 -5.13 -1.31 -13.38
N ASN A 99 -6.26 -0.77 -12.93
CA ASN A 99 -6.51 0.66 -13.00
C ASN A 99 -5.67 1.46 -11.98
N VAL A 100 -5.48 0.93 -10.77
CA VAL A 100 -4.59 1.52 -9.76
C VAL A 100 -3.17 1.60 -10.30
N PHE A 101 -2.61 0.49 -10.78
CA PHE A 101 -1.24 0.48 -11.28
C PHE A 101 -1.07 1.29 -12.57
N ASN A 102 -2.06 1.31 -13.46
CA ASN A 102 -2.05 2.21 -14.62
C ASN A 102 -2.01 3.68 -14.19
N LYS A 103 -2.74 4.06 -13.15
CA LYS A 103 -2.71 5.44 -12.64
C LYS A 103 -1.39 5.78 -11.97
N ILE A 104 -0.82 4.86 -11.18
CA ILE A 104 0.52 5.03 -10.60
C ILE A 104 1.57 5.20 -11.72
N ASN A 105 1.52 4.36 -12.75
CA ASN A 105 2.47 4.43 -13.86
C ASN A 105 2.34 5.72 -14.69
N ASN A 106 1.14 6.31 -14.74
CA ASN A 106 0.90 7.58 -15.42
C ASN A 106 0.99 8.81 -14.49
N ALA A 107 1.35 8.63 -13.22
CA ALA A 107 1.50 9.76 -12.30
C ALA A 107 2.66 10.68 -12.74
N GLU A 108 2.37 11.97 -12.86
CA GLU A 108 3.34 13.03 -13.21
C GLU A 108 3.70 13.91 -12.01
N THR A 109 3.02 13.72 -10.88
CA THR A 109 3.24 14.48 -9.64
C THR A 109 4.42 13.92 -8.84
N ASP A 110 5.14 14.80 -8.13
CA ASP A 110 6.28 14.42 -7.28
C ASP A 110 5.95 13.33 -6.25
N TYR A 111 4.73 13.36 -5.69
CA TYR A 111 4.25 12.41 -4.71
C TYR A 111 3.05 11.65 -5.25
N THR A 112 3.01 10.35 -5.00
CA THR A 112 1.87 9.49 -5.30
C THR A 112 1.53 8.69 -4.05
N ILE A 113 0.29 8.78 -3.58
CA ILE A 113 -0.24 7.95 -2.50
C ILE A 113 -1.33 7.08 -3.11
N ALA A 114 -1.15 5.76 -3.04
CA ALA A 114 -2.04 4.81 -3.68
C ALA A 114 -2.39 3.64 -2.75
N SER A 115 -3.55 3.05 -2.99
CA SER A 115 -4.00 1.86 -2.27
C SER A 115 -4.50 0.77 -3.24
N VAL A 116 -4.16 -0.48 -2.94
CA VAL A 116 -4.75 -1.68 -3.53
C VAL A 116 -5.53 -2.40 -2.43
N ASN A 117 -6.80 -2.66 -2.67
CA ASN A 117 -7.73 -3.17 -1.66
C ASN A 117 -8.16 -4.62 -1.96
N SER A 118 -7.86 -5.14 -3.16
CA SER A 118 -8.28 -6.48 -3.64
C SER A 118 -7.96 -7.65 -2.72
N LEU A 119 -6.88 -7.59 -1.92
CA LEU A 119 -6.54 -8.69 -1.01
C LEU A 119 -7.46 -8.79 0.21
N ASN A 120 -8.32 -7.80 0.45
CA ASN A 120 -9.37 -7.88 1.45
C ASN A 120 -10.58 -8.71 1.00
N ILE A 121 -10.66 -9.15 -0.27
CA ILE A 121 -11.81 -9.95 -0.72
C ILE A 121 -11.77 -11.35 -0.08
N PRO A 122 -12.91 -11.90 0.34
CA PRO A 122 -12.98 -13.29 0.75
C PRO A 122 -12.59 -14.22 -0.41
N GLY A 123 -11.67 -15.15 -0.16
CA GLY A 123 -11.21 -16.07 -1.20
C GLY A 123 -10.32 -17.18 -0.64
N GLY A 124 -10.27 -18.29 -1.38
CA GLY A 124 -9.32 -19.36 -1.12
C GLY A 124 -7.89 -18.98 -1.50
N THR A 125 -6.93 -19.87 -1.20
CA THR A 125 -5.50 -19.66 -1.50
C THR A 125 -5.24 -19.35 -2.97
N ASP A 126 -5.93 -20.03 -3.89
CA ASP A 126 -5.72 -19.85 -5.33
C ASP A 126 -6.05 -18.42 -5.79
N VAL A 127 -7.23 -17.92 -5.41
CA VAL A 127 -7.67 -16.54 -5.71
C VAL A 127 -6.69 -15.52 -5.12
N LYS A 128 -6.24 -15.74 -3.88
CA LYS A 128 -5.22 -14.88 -3.26
C LYS A 128 -3.94 -14.91 -4.09
N CYS A 129 -3.45 -16.09 -4.47
CA CYS A 129 -2.22 -16.19 -5.27
C CYS A 129 -2.33 -15.55 -6.66
N ASP A 130 -3.50 -15.57 -7.30
CA ASP A 130 -3.74 -14.81 -8.54
C ASP A 130 -3.59 -13.30 -8.29
N ILE A 131 -4.22 -12.77 -7.24
CA ILE A 131 -4.11 -11.35 -6.86
C ILE A 131 -2.65 -10.98 -6.54
N TYR A 132 -1.97 -11.78 -5.71
CA TYR A 132 -0.56 -11.57 -5.38
C TYR A 132 0.32 -11.57 -6.64
N SER A 133 0.10 -12.50 -7.58
CA SER A 133 0.86 -12.57 -8.83
C SER A 133 0.64 -11.34 -9.73
N MET A 134 -0.59 -10.84 -9.83
CA MET A 134 -0.88 -9.62 -10.57
C MET A 134 -0.19 -8.41 -9.95
N ILE A 135 -0.26 -8.27 -8.63
CA ILE A 135 0.43 -7.21 -7.89
C ILE A 135 1.94 -7.29 -8.13
N ASP A 136 2.53 -8.48 -8.06
CA ASP A 136 3.98 -8.68 -8.26
C ASP A 136 4.45 -8.24 -9.65
N ASN A 137 3.69 -8.61 -10.69
CA ASN A 137 3.98 -8.23 -12.08
C ASN A 137 3.95 -6.71 -12.25
N TYR A 138 2.93 -6.03 -11.71
CA TYR A 138 2.86 -4.58 -11.81
C TYR A 138 3.95 -3.88 -10.98
N LEU A 139 4.25 -4.38 -9.78
CA LEU A 139 5.35 -3.85 -8.96
C LEU A 139 6.68 -3.89 -9.73
N TYR A 140 6.96 -5.00 -10.41
CA TYR A 140 8.15 -5.13 -11.26
C TYR A 140 8.24 -4.03 -12.33
N GLU A 141 7.12 -3.69 -12.96
CA GLU A 141 7.05 -2.68 -14.02
C GLU A 141 7.23 -1.25 -13.50
N ILE A 142 6.61 -0.92 -12.36
CA ILE A 142 6.51 0.47 -11.92
C ILE A 142 7.64 0.91 -10.98
N ILE A 143 8.25 -0.01 -10.22
CA ILE A 143 9.06 0.39 -9.06
C ILE A 143 10.31 1.19 -9.44
N ASN A 144 10.92 0.87 -10.60
CA ASN A 144 12.11 1.54 -11.10
C ASN A 144 11.85 2.97 -11.60
N LYS A 145 10.57 3.38 -11.75
CA LYS A 145 10.19 4.74 -12.10
C LYS A 145 10.36 5.70 -10.91
N PHE A 146 10.23 5.20 -9.68
CA PHE A 146 10.25 6.01 -8.48
C PHE A 146 11.64 6.06 -7.88
N ASN A 147 12.11 7.26 -7.54
CA ASN A 147 13.40 7.44 -6.85
C ASN A 147 13.32 6.94 -5.41
N ASP A 148 12.15 7.09 -4.81
CA ASP A 148 11.91 6.83 -3.41
C ASP A 148 10.52 6.17 -3.28
N PHE A 149 10.42 5.12 -2.47
CA PHE A 149 9.14 4.45 -2.26
C PHE A 149 8.99 3.85 -0.87
N ILE A 150 7.73 3.68 -0.47
CA ILE A 150 7.28 2.80 0.59
C ILE A 150 6.18 1.91 0.00
N ILE A 151 6.40 0.60 0.08
CA ILE A 151 5.35 -0.40 -0.12
C ILE A 151 5.02 -0.95 1.26
N PHE A 152 3.77 -0.88 1.66
CA PHE A 152 3.37 -1.36 2.98
C PHE A 152 2.03 -2.07 2.95
N SER A 153 1.78 -2.84 4.00
CA SER A 153 0.45 -3.27 4.39
C SER A 153 0.19 -2.85 5.82
N PRO A 154 -0.95 -2.22 6.12
CA PRO A 154 -1.25 -1.85 7.50
C PRO A 154 -1.56 -3.04 8.42
N TYR A 155 -1.84 -4.20 7.84
CA TYR A 155 -2.15 -5.45 8.51
C TYR A 155 -1.88 -6.63 7.56
N GLY A 156 -1.85 -7.85 8.09
CA GLY A 156 -1.57 -9.07 7.33
C GLY A 156 -2.83 -9.64 6.69
N ASP A 157 -2.93 -10.96 6.61
CA ASP A 157 -4.03 -11.61 5.91
C ASP A 157 -5.40 -11.38 6.59
N VAL A 158 -6.47 -11.41 5.79
CA VAL A 158 -7.85 -11.39 6.26
C VAL A 158 -8.44 -12.80 6.12
N ILE A 159 -8.81 -13.40 7.26
CA ILE A 159 -9.34 -14.78 7.35
C ILE A 159 -10.69 -14.74 8.07
N GLY A 160 -11.77 -14.77 7.29
CA GLY A 160 -13.12 -14.52 7.81
C GLY A 160 -13.19 -13.13 8.42
N ASP A 161 -13.59 -13.03 9.69
CA ASP A 161 -13.69 -11.76 10.42
C ASP A 161 -12.39 -11.38 11.15
N LYS A 162 -11.31 -12.17 11.00
CA LYS A 162 -10.03 -11.92 11.67
C LYS A 162 -9.05 -11.26 10.71
N ILE A 163 -8.43 -10.18 11.20
CA ILE A 163 -7.35 -9.48 10.51
C ILE A 163 -6.05 -9.78 11.27
N GLU A 164 -5.03 -10.25 10.56
CA GLU A 164 -3.70 -10.41 11.17
C GLU A 164 -3.11 -9.04 11.53
N PRO A 165 -2.63 -8.82 12.76
CA PRO A 165 -2.20 -7.48 13.19
C PRO A 165 -0.84 -7.05 12.61
N TYR A 166 -0.18 -7.91 11.82
CA TYR A 166 1.17 -7.69 11.30
C TYR A 166 1.17 -7.64 9.77
N GLY A 167 1.47 -6.47 9.23
CA GLY A 167 1.63 -6.24 7.80
C GLY A 167 3.09 -6.09 7.37
N VAL A 168 3.28 -5.87 6.08
CA VAL A 168 4.58 -5.76 5.41
C VAL A 168 5.04 -4.32 5.35
N TYR A 169 6.35 -4.06 5.41
CA TYR A 169 6.94 -2.78 5.06
C TYR A 169 8.23 -2.97 4.26
N ILE A 170 8.35 -2.29 3.12
CA ILE A 170 9.53 -2.25 2.26
C ILE A 170 9.73 -0.80 1.80
N SER A 171 10.95 -0.27 1.86
CA SER A 171 11.21 1.11 1.45
C SER A 171 12.61 1.30 0.87
N THR A 172 12.79 2.34 0.04
CA THR A 172 14.11 2.79 -0.44
C THR A 172 15.02 3.30 0.68
N ARG A 173 14.44 3.79 1.78
CA ARG A 173 15.22 4.37 2.89
C ARG A 173 15.18 3.52 4.15
N PRO A 174 16.30 3.49 4.91
CA PRO A 174 16.32 2.84 6.22
C PRO A 174 15.25 3.42 7.14
N ARG A 175 14.62 2.53 7.93
CA ARG A 175 13.68 2.94 8.95
C ARG A 175 14.42 3.70 10.06
N PRO A 176 13.81 4.73 10.67
CA PRO A 176 14.42 5.46 11.79
C PRO A 176 14.79 4.55 12.97
N ASN A 177 14.02 3.48 13.21
CA ASN A 177 14.32 2.48 14.24
C ASN A 177 14.15 1.04 13.68
N PRO A 178 15.23 0.39 13.21
CA PRO A 178 15.16 -0.93 12.58
C PRO A 178 14.65 -2.05 13.50
N HIS A 179 14.77 -1.89 14.82
CA HIS A 179 14.41 -2.92 15.80
C HIS A 179 12.96 -2.85 16.28
N LYS A 180 12.22 -1.81 15.91
CA LYS A 180 10.80 -1.64 16.27
C LYS A 180 9.89 -1.95 15.09
N THR A 181 8.67 -2.35 15.38
CA THR A 181 7.59 -2.34 14.39
C THR A 181 7.25 -0.89 14.03
N ILE A 182 6.73 -0.69 12.83
CA ILE A 182 6.18 0.61 12.40
C ILE A 182 4.72 0.65 12.82
N LYS A 183 4.31 1.73 13.48
CA LYS A 183 2.89 1.95 13.75
C LYS A 183 2.23 2.60 12.55
N ILE A 184 0.95 2.34 12.34
CA ILE A 184 0.23 2.86 11.16
C ILE A 184 0.18 4.38 11.10
N ASP A 185 0.16 5.06 12.25
CA ASP A 185 0.17 6.51 12.39
C ASP A 185 1.55 7.13 12.10
N GLU A 186 2.61 6.32 11.98
CA GLU A 186 3.95 6.80 11.61
C GLU A 186 4.18 6.76 10.09
N ILE A 187 3.33 6.06 9.31
CA ILE A 187 3.59 5.76 7.90
C ILE A 187 3.66 7.02 7.05
N MET A 188 2.72 7.95 7.23
CA MET A 188 2.70 9.20 6.49
C MET A 188 3.90 10.08 6.83
N ASP A 189 4.21 10.22 8.12
CA ASP A 189 5.37 10.97 8.58
C ASP A 189 6.66 10.41 8.02
N ILE A 190 6.82 9.08 7.98
CA ILE A 190 7.98 8.45 7.36
C ILE A 190 8.04 8.83 5.88
N PHE A 191 6.94 8.70 5.13
CA PHE A 191 6.87 9.02 3.70
C PHE A 191 7.24 10.48 3.39
N LEU A 192 6.76 11.42 4.19
CA LEU A 192 7.00 12.86 4.00
C LEU A 192 8.43 13.29 4.33
N ASN A 193 9.18 12.45 5.04
CA ASN A 193 10.58 12.65 5.39
C ASN A 193 11.55 11.87 4.48
N ILE A 194 11.03 11.19 3.46
CA ILE A 194 11.81 10.68 2.34
C ILE A 194 12.08 11.84 1.37
#